data_AF-A0A7Y3JQA2-F1
#
_entry.id   AF-A0A7Y3JQA2-F1
#
_cell.length_a   1.000
_cell.length_b   1.000
_cell.length_c   1.000
_cell.angle_alpha   90.00
_cell.angle_beta   90.00
_cell.angle_gamma   90.00
#
_symmetry.space_group_name_H-M   'P 1'
#
loop_
_entity.id
_entity.type
_entity.pdbx_description
1 polymer ?
#
loop_
_entity_poly.entity_id
_entity_poly.type
_entity_poly.pdbx_seq_one_letter_code
_entity_poly.pdbx_strand_id
1 'polypeptide(L)' 'MIPTGKISANFASRIAGEVITASGQACAEVSSAERGADGTITATCSGGESYQVYTDAAQGPVAVAR' A
#
# COMPACT_ATOMS: atom_id res chain seq x y z
N MET A 1 -6.89 -25.50 -6.15
CA MET A 1 -7.34 -24.23 -5.53
C MET A 1 -6.17 -23.63 -4.75
N ILE A 2 -5.34 -22.85 -5.44
CA ILE A 2 -4.25 -22.10 -4.78
C ILE A 2 -4.95 -20.97 -4.03
N PRO A 3 -4.76 -20.80 -2.72
CA PRO A 3 -5.38 -19.68 -2.01
C PRO A 3 -4.78 -18.38 -2.56
N THR A 4 -5.56 -17.70 -3.40
CA THR A 4 -5.33 -16.33 -3.90
C THR A 4 -5.41 -15.33 -2.74
N GLY A 5 -4.59 -15.49 -1.70
CA GLY A 5 -4.77 -14.72 -0.46
C GLY A 5 -3.59 -14.69 0.51
N LYS A 6 -2.44 -15.29 0.22
CA LYS A 6 -1.29 -15.26 1.16
C LYS A 6 0.09 -15.05 0.55
N ILE A 7 0.18 -14.59 -0.69
CA ILE A 7 1.50 -14.31 -1.30
C ILE A 7 2.02 -12.91 -0.92
N SER A 8 1.18 -11.94 -0.52
CA SER A 8 1.60 -10.54 -0.69
C SER A 8 1.29 -9.55 0.43
N ALA A 9 0.74 -9.94 1.59
CA ALA A 9 0.54 -8.96 2.68
C ALA A 9 1.88 -8.34 3.11
N ASN A 10 2.94 -9.14 3.24
CA ASN A 10 4.25 -8.63 3.66
C ASN A 10 4.92 -7.76 2.57
N PHE A 11 4.83 -8.17 1.29
CA PHE A 11 5.43 -7.40 0.19
C PHE A 11 4.65 -6.11 -0.12
N ALA A 12 3.32 -6.19 -0.18
CA ALA A 12 2.48 -5.01 -0.41
C ALA A 12 2.59 -4.02 0.74
N SER A 13 2.64 -4.48 2.00
CA SER A 13 2.84 -3.60 3.16
C SER A 13 4.22 -2.96 3.17
N ARG A 14 5.27 -3.68 2.75
CA ARG A 14 6.63 -3.13 2.59
C ARG A 14 6.67 -2.01 1.57
N ILE A 15 6.18 -2.28 0.36
CA ILE A 15 6.11 -1.29 -0.73
C ILE A 15 5.26 -0.11 -0.28
N ALA A 16 4.07 -0.36 0.28
CA ALA A 16 3.18 0.70 0.72
C ALA A 16 3.85 1.59 1.77
N GLY A 17 4.47 1.01 2.80
CA GLY A 17 5.18 1.78 3.82
C GLY A 17 6.29 2.65 3.23
N GLU A 18 7.10 2.08 2.34
CA GLU A 18 8.19 2.82 1.68
C GLU A 18 7.67 4.00 0.85
N VAL A 19 6.60 3.79 0.07
CA VAL A 19 6.01 4.85 -0.76
C VAL A 19 5.29 5.90 0.07
N ILE A 20 4.57 5.49 1.12
CA ILE A 20 3.87 6.37 2.06
C ILE A 20 4.86 7.29 2.77
N THR A 21 5.98 6.73 3.27
CA THR A 21 7.05 7.51 3.88
C THR A 21 7.74 8.43 2.87
N ALA A 22 8.03 7.94 1.66
CA ALA A 22 8.62 8.76 0.59
C ALA A 22 7.69 9.91 0.14
N SER A 23 6.38 9.70 0.22
CA SER A 23 5.36 10.71 -0.06
C SER A 23 5.11 11.67 1.11
N GLY A 24 5.82 11.51 2.25
CA GLY A 24 5.70 12.37 3.42
C GLY A 24 4.38 12.24 4.19
N GLN A 25 3.71 11.09 4.08
CA GLN A 25 2.46 10.83 4.78
C GLN A 25 2.71 10.38 6.24
N ALA A 26 1.75 10.64 7.13
CA ALA A 26 1.90 10.47 8.58
C ALA A 26 1.75 9.02 9.10
N CYS A 27 1.66 8.04 8.21
CA CYS A 27 1.51 6.63 8.58
C CYS A 27 2.75 6.10 9.33
N ALA A 28 2.59 5.79 10.62
CA ALA A 28 3.67 5.21 11.43
C ALA A 28 3.95 3.74 11.08
N GLU A 29 2.89 2.95 10.90
CA GLU A 29 2.98 1.54 10.49
C GLU A 29 1.79 1.17 9.62
N VAL A 30 2.06 0.42 8.55
CA VAL A 30 1.03 -0.18 7.70
C VAL A 30 0.52 -1.45 8.37
N SER A 31 -0.69 -1.40 8.91
CA SER A 31 -1.36 -2.52 9.55
C SER A 31 -1.84 -3.56 8.53
N SER A 32 -2.30 -3.11 7.36
CA SER A 32 -2.77 -4.00 6.29
C SER A 32 -2.52 -3.35 4.94
N ALA A 33 -2.22 -4.16 3.92
CA ALA A 33 -2.08 -3.68 2.55
C ALA A 33 -2.69 -4.70 1.58
N GLU A 34 -3.59 -4.22 0.72
CA GLU A 34 -4.32 -5.00 -0.25
C GLU A 34 -4.03 -4.48 -1.65
N ARG A 35 -3.58 -5.36 -2.55
CA ARG A 35 -3.32 -4.97 -3.93
C ARG A 35 -4.62 -5.01 -4.73
N GLY A 36 -5.00 -3.86 -5.28
CA GLY A 36 -6.10 -3.72 -6.23
C GLY A 36 -5.74 -4.33 -7.58
N ALA A 37 -6.78 -4.65 -8.37
CA ALA A 37 -6.62 -5.19 -9.72
C ALA A 37 -5.99 -4.16 -10.68
N ASP A 38 -6.16 -2.87 -10.40
CA ASP A 38 -5.69 -1.74 -11.20
C ASP A 38 -4.22 -1.37 -10.98
N GLY A 39 -3.42 -2.23 -10.32
CA GLY A 39 -2.02 -1.93 -10.00
C GLY A 39 -1.83 -0.95 -8.82
N THR A 40 -2.90 -0.68 -8.08
CA THR A 40 -2.88 0.10 -6.84
C THR A 40 -2.71 -0.81 -5.62
N ILE A 41 -2.23 -0.26 -4.52
CA ILE A 41 -2.17 -0.92 -3.22
C ILE A 41 -2.92 -0.03 -2.23
N THR A 42 -3.99 -0.54 -1.64
CA THR A 42 -4.68 0.12 -0.53
C THR A 42 -4.02 -0.30 0.76
N ALA A 43 -3.41 0.64 1.46
CA ALA A 43 -2.72 0.42 2.72
C ALA A 43 -3.47 1.10 3.86
N THR A 44 -3.78 0.35 4.91
CA THR A 44 -4.40 0.84 6.13
C THR A 44 -3.34 0.93 7.20
N CYS A 45 -3.20 2.10 7.81
CA CYS A 45 -2.24 2.36 8.87
C CYS A 45 -2.81 1.98 10.23
N SER A 46 -1.95 1.68 11.18
CA SER A 46 -2.35 1.35 12.56
C SER A 46 -3.11 2.49 13.25
N GLY A 47 -2.97 3.74 12.77
CA GLY A 47 -3.74 4.90 13.23
C GLY A 47 -5.19 4.97 12.72
N GLY A 48 -5.61 4.04 11.84
CA GLY A 48 -6.93 4.04 11.21
C GLY A 48 -7.02 4.81 9.89
N GLU A 49 -5.96 5.54 9.52
CA GLU A 49 -5.84 6.22 8.23
C GLU A 49 -5.59 5.23 7.11
N SER A 50 -6.16 5.50 5.93
CA SER A 50 -5.99 4.67 4.75
C SER A 50 -5.30 5.47 3.64
N TYR A 51 -4.38 4.83 2.94
CA TYR A 51 -3.61 5.43 1.87
C TYR A 51 -3.67 4.55 0.63
N GLN A 52 -3.85 5.17 -0.52
CA GLN A 52 -3.83 4.52 -1.81
C GLN A 52 -2.48 4.75 -2.47
N VAL A 53 -1.75 3.67 -2.67
CA VAL A 53 -0.40 3.65 -3.23
C VAL A 53 -0.49 3.23 -4.69
N TYR A 54 -0.08 4.13 -5.58
CA TYR A 54 0.01 3.89 -7.00
C TYR A 54 1.41 3.35 -7.31
N THR A 55 1.49 2.15 -7.88
CA THR A 55 2.76 1.54 -8.31
C THR A 55 2.92 1.56 -9.84
N ASP A 56 2.11 2.37 -10.51
CA ASP A 56 2.08 2.46 -11.96
C ASP A 56 3.33 3.17 -12.50
N ALA A 57 3.94 2.60 -13.54
CA ALA A 57 5.17 3.14 -14.13
C ALA A 57 4.98 4.55 -14.72
N ALA A 58 3.76 4.95 -15.08
CA ALA A 58 3.48 6.27 -15.62
C ALA A 58 3.40 7.38 -14.57
N GLN A 59 3.03 7.03 -13.32
CA GLN A 59 2.83 8.00 -12.22
C GLN A 59 3.98 7.95 -11.18
N GLY A 60 4.74 6.85 -11.17
CA GLY A 60 5.74 6.58 -10.14
C GLY A 60 5.10 6.15 -8.82
N PRO A 61 5.92 5.67 -7.87
CA PRO A 61 5.44 5.31 -6.54
C PRO A 61 4.92 6.55 -5.80
N VAL A 62 3.60 6.71 -5.73
CA VAL A 62 2.95 7.81 -5.00
C VAL A 62 1.89 7.26 -4.06
N ALA A 63 1.89 7.73 -2.80
CA ALA A 63 0.84 7.45 -1.84
C ALA A 63 -0.07 8.67 -1.67
N VAL A 64 -1.39 8.43 -1.70
CA VAL A 64 -2.42 9.46 -1.54
C VAL A 64 -3.34 9.06 -0.40
N ALA A 65 -3.56 9.97 0.57
CA ALA A 65 -4.54 9.74 1.64
C ALA A 65 -5.94 9.55 1.05
N ARG A 66 -6.68 8.57 1.56
CA ARG A 66 -8.02 8.22 1.11
C ARG A 66 -9.07 8.53 2.17
#